data_AF-A0A7S1XG74-F1
#
_entry.id   AF-A0A7S1XG74-F1
#
_cell.length_a   1.000
_cell.length_b   1.000
_cell.length_c   1.000
_cell.angle_alpha   90.00
_cell.angle_beta   90.00
_cell.angle_gamma   90.00
#
_symmetry.space_group_name_H-M   'P 1'
#
loop_
_entity.id
_entity.type
_entity.pdbx_description
1 polymer ?
#
loop_
_entity_poly.entity_id
_entity_poly.type
_entity_poly.pdbx_seq_one_letter_code
_entity_poly.pdbx_strand_id
1 'polypeptide(L)'
;GGGRGRRLARFFRDPPSMDDAFEADLFLQRTYVKETISVGDLQVTLFCSPSASTDWDLTGQVLWPASRVLAEVVHALGTNGLLTGTSTIELGAGCGLVGFVSACFASHTAITDGHEEIISLLDRSAAIQPDLPLEIHRLPWGTRYRQYLCAVLDSLPHSVQFIFGNYHREDNACVCPNEA
;
A
#
# COMPACT_ATOMS: atom_id res chain seq x y z
N GLY A 1 -36.40 34.15 58.13
CA GLY A 1 -35.23 33.88 57.26
C GLY A 1 -34.78 32.47 57.57
N GLY A 2 -34.42 31.58 56.65
CA GLY A 2 -33.87 31.64 55.29
C GLY A 2 -33.14 30.28 55.14
N GLY A 3 -32.87 29.66 54.01
CA GLY A 3 -33.02 29.87 52.58
C GLY A 3 -32.37 28.62 51.97
N ARG A 4 -32.97 28.05 50.93
CA ARG A 4 -32.54 26.81 50.27
C ARG A 4 -31.15 26.99 49.64
N GLY A 5 -30.17 26.19 50.03
CA GLY A 5 -28.86 26.11 49.37
C GLY A 5 -28.77 24.88 48.46
N ARG A 6 -29.20 25.02 47.20
CA ARG A 6 -28.89 24.05 46.13
C ARG A 6 -27.40 24.16 45.82
N ARG A 7 -26.62 23.10 46.04
CA ARG A 7 -25.22 23.05 45.63
C ARG A 7 -25.19 22.62 44.15
N LEU A 8 -25.03 23.61 43.26
CA LEU A 8 -24.76 23.41 41.84
C LEU A 8 -23.48 22.60 41.69
N ALA A 9 -23.59 21.36 41.22
CA ALA A 9 -22.46 20.61 40.69
C ALA A 9 -21.96 21.36 39.45
N ARG A 10 -20.82 22.01 39.59
CA ARG A 10 -20.16 22.77 38.54
C ARG A 10 -19.58 21.74 37.56
N PHE A 11 -20.17 21.65 36.38
CA PHE A 11 -19.56 20.98 35.22
C PHE A 11 -18.30 21.76 34.84
N PHE A 12 -17.17 21.39 35.42
CA PHE A 12 -15.86 21.66 34.84
C PHE A 12 -15.40 20.31 34.29
N ARG A 13 -15.67 20.10 33.00
CA ARG A 13 -14.97 19.08 32.24
C ARG A 13 -13.54 19.60 32.12
N ASP A 14 -12.56 18.80 32.52
CA ASP A 14 -11.16 19.15 32.29
C ASP A 14 -10.98 19.53 30.80
N PRO A 15 -10.21 20.59 30.49
CA PRO A 15 -9.90 20.89 29.10
C PRO A 15 -9.23 19.64 28.48
N PRO A 16 -9.63 19.23 27.26
CA PRO A 16 -8.97 18.13 26.58
C PRO A 16 -7.47 18.40 26.54
N SER A 17 -6.69 17.35 26.79
CA SER A 17 -5.24 17.46 26.71
C SER A 17 -4.84 17.89 25.30
N MET A 18 -3.70 18.55 25.13
CA MET A 18 -3.26 19.03 23.81
C MET A 18 -3.07 17.87 22.81
N ASP A 19 -2.92 16.64 23.32
CA ASP A 19 -2.86 15.40 22.54
C ASP A 19 -4.24 14.94 22.02
N ASP A 20 -5.34 15.31 22.69
CA ASP A 20 -6.71 15.01 22.24
C ASP A 20 -7.19 15.92 21.07
N ALA A 21 -6.37 16.92 20.69
CA ALA A 21 -6.67 17.87 19.63
C ALA A 21 -5.85 17.62 18.35
N PHE A 22 -4.93 16.66 18.36
CA PHE A 22 -4.17 16.27 17.17
C PHE A 22 -4.93 15.18 16.40
N GLU A 23 -5.90 15.62 15.61
CA GLU A 23 -6.55 14.78 14.60
C GLU A 23 -5.61 14.63 13.41
N ALA A 24 -4.67 13.67 13.49
CA ALA A 24 -3.72 13.36 12.41
C ALA A 24 -4.43 13.16 11.05
N ASP A 25 -5.67 12.67 11.09
CA ASP A 25 -6.52 12.47 9.92
C ASP A 25 -6.85 13.75 9.13
N LEU A 26 -6.79 14.94 9.74
CA LEU A 26 -7.00 16.21 9.04
C LEU A 26 -5.89 16.54 8.02
N PHE A 27 -4.71 15.94 8.17
CA PHE A 27 -3.55 16.20 7.31
C PHE A 27 -3.30 15.09 6.28
N LEU A 28 -4.05 13.98 6.34
CA LEU A 28 -3.91 12.86 5.40
C LEU A 28 -4.73 13.12 4.12
N GLN A 29 -4.05 13.27 2.98
CA GLN A 29 -4.71 13.38 1.67
C GLN A 29 -5.23 12.01 1.21
N ARG A 30 -6.44 11.63 1.64
CA ARG A 30 -7.10 10.36 1.23
C ARG A 30 -7.98 10.49 -0.03
N THR A 31 -7.74 11.52 -0.85
CA THR A 31 -8.48 11.74 -2.09
C THR A 31 -7.94 10.83 -3.19
N TYR A 32 -8.43 9.59 -3.21
CA TYR A 32 -8.09 8.62 -4.24
C TYR A 32 -9.05 8.70 -5.43
N VAL A 33 -8.49 8.79 -6.62
CA VAL A 33 -9.23 8.67 -7.87
C VAL A 33 -9.09 7.26 -8.41
N LYS A 34 -10.16 6.79 -9.07
CA LYS A 34 -10.12 5.55 -9.84
C LYS A 34 -9.53 5.87 -11.20
N GLU A 35 -8.40 5.27 -11.54
CA GLU A 35 -7.71 5.45 -12.81
C GLU A 35 -7.59 4.11 -13.53
N THR A 36 -7.90 4.10 -14.83
CA THR A 36 -7.68 2.94 -15.70
C THR A 36 -6.44 3.19 -16.54
N ILE A 37 -5.45 2.31 -16.40
CA ILE A 37 -4.13 2.42 -16.99
C ILE A 37 -4.00 1.33 -18.06
N SER A 38 -3.68 1.76 -19.28
CA SER A 38 -3.31 0.86 -20.37
C SER A 38 -1.86 0.40 -20.21
N VAL A 39 -1.63 -0.92 -20.27
CA VAL A 39 -0.30 -1.53 -20.34
C VAL A 39 -0.35 -2.60 -21.43
N GLY A 40 0.33 -2.36 -22.55
CA GLY A 40 0.11 -3.14 -23.77
C GLY A 40 -1.38 -3.19 -24.18
N ASP A 41 -1.95 -4.39 -24.23
CA ASP A 41 -3.36 -4.66 -24.50
C ASP A 41 -4.23 -4.80 -23.24
N LEU A 42 -3.64 -4.74 -22.05
CA LEU A 42 -4.36 -4.82 -20.78
C LEU A 42 -4.92 -3.46 -20.36
N GLN A 43 -6.03 -3.51 -19.63
CA GLN A 43 -6.64 -2.38 -18.95
C GLN A 43 -6.70 -2.70 -17.46
N VAL A 44 -5.82 -2.09 -16.67
CA VAL A 44 -5.76 -2.29 -15.23
C VAL A 44 -6.36 -1.07 -14.55
N THR A 45 -7.32 -1.28 -13.65
CA THR A 45 -7.96 -0.17 -12.95
C THR A 45 -7.55 -0.16 -11.49
N LEU A 46 -7.07 0.98 -11.00
CA LEU A 46 -6.53 1.13 -9.65
C LEU A 46 -7.09 2.37 -8.97
N PHE A 47 -6.98 2.42 -7.65
CA PHE A 47 -7.09 3.66 -6.90
C PHE A 47 -5.70 4.25 -6.68
N CYS A 48 -5.54 5.53 -7.02
CA CYS A 48 -4.30 6.30 -6.84
C CYS A 48 -4.64 7.73 -6.40
N SER A 49 -3.70 8.39 -5.75
CA SER A 49 -3.76 9.84 -5.50
C SER A 49 -3.29 10.58 -6.77
N PRO A 50 -3.98 11.65 -7.19
CA PRO A 50 -3.56 12.47 -8.33
C PRO A 50 -2.27 13.27 -8.08
N SER A 51 -1.82 13.36 -6.81
CA SER A 51 -0.64 14.09 -6.41
C SER A 51 0.09 13.41 -5.25
N ALA A 52 1.41 13.54 -5.22
CA ALA A 52 2.22 13.04 -4.11
C ALA A 52 1.92 13.81 -2.82
N SER A 53 1.78 13.09 -1.71
CA SER A 53 1.84 13.70 -0.38
C SER A 53 3.29 14.10 -0.07
N THR A 54 3.50 15.17 0.68
CA THR A 54 4.82 15.52 1.23
C THR A 54 5.22 14.62 2.42
N ASP A 55 4.29 13.79 2.91
CA ASP A 55 4.59 12.78 3.94
C ASP A 55 5.25 11.56 3.31
N TRP A 56 6.48 11.29 3.73
CA TRP A 56 7.35 10.25 3.18
C TRP A 56 6.70 8.85 3.22
N ASP A 57 5.89 8.59 4.26
CA ASP A 57 5.18 7.34 4.50
C ASP A 57 3.95 7.12 3.57
N LEU A 58 3.51 8.14 2.84
CA LEU A 58 2.31 8.11 1.98
C LEU A 58 2.62 8.28 0.48
N THR A 59 3.90 8.29 0.13
CA THR A 59 4.37 8.36 -1.26
C THR A 59 3.89 7.17 -2.12
N GLY A 60 3.57 6.04 -1.49
CA GLY A 60 2.98 4.87 -2.15
C GLY A 60 1.58 5.10 -2.75
N GLN A 61 0.92 6.21 -2.40
CA GLN A 61 -0.41 6.54 -2.91
C GLN A 61 -0.39 7.03 -4.37
N VAL A 62 0.77 7.40 -4.92
CA VAL A 62 0.89 7.87 -6.31
C VAL A 62 1.38 6.74 -7.20
N LEU A 63 0.88 6.74 -8.44
CA LEU A 63 1.44 5.90 -9.49
C LEU A 63 2.77 6.49 -9.97
N TRP A 64 3.87 5.83 -9.61
CA TRP A 64 5.20 6.29 -10.01
C TRP A 64 5.51 5.95 -11.48
N PRO A 65 6.27 6.81 -12.19
CA PRO A 65 6.70 6.52 -13.56
C PRO A 65 7.47 5.20 -13.70
N ALA A 66 8.28 4.85 -12.68
CA ALA A 66 9.00 3.57 -12.64
C ALA A 66 8.04 2.37 -12.64
N SER A 67 6.90 2.47 -11.96
CA SER A 67 5.88 1.42 -11.95
C SER A 67 5.27 1.23 -13.34
N ARG A 68 5.06 2.30 -14.11
CA ARG A 68 4.58 2.21 -15.51
C ARG A 68 5.59 1.50 -16.40
N VAL A 69 6.88 1.84 -16.29
CA VAL A 69 7.94 1.17 -17.06
C VAL A 69 8.05 -0.30 -16.70
N LEU A 70 8.05 -0.64 -15.40
CA LEU A 70 8.13 -2.03 -14.97
C LEU A 70 6.89 -2.82 -15.37
N ALA A 71 5.70 -2.20 -15.36
CA ALA A 71 4.47 -2.84 -15.84
C ALA A 71 4.55 -3.25 -17.31
N GLU A 72 5.12 -2.42 -18.19
CA GLU A 72 5.36 -2.79 -19.59
C GLU A 72 6.33 -3.98 -19.73
N VAL A 73 7.35 -4.06 -18.87
CA VAL A 73 8.26 -5.22 -18.85
C VAL A 73 7.53 -6.48 -18.39
N VAL A 74 6.75 -6.40 -17.31
CA VAL A 74 5.96 -7.54 -16.79
C VAL A 74 4.91 -7.99 -17.80
N HIS A 75 4.27 -7.05 -18.49
CA HIS A 75 3.38 -7.35 -19.62
C HIS A 75 4.10 -8.14 -20.69
N ALA A 76 5.27 -7.67 -21.14
CA ALA A 76 6.06 -8.40 -22.14
C ALA A 76 6.46 -9.80 -21.66
N LEU A 77 6.85 -9.99 -20.39
CA LEU A 77 7.14 -11.31 -19.82
C LEU A 77 5.90 -12.21 -19.85
N GLY A 78 4.74 -11.67 -19.48
CA GLY A 78 3.45 -12.36 -19.48
C GLY A 78 3.01 -12.80 -20.87
N THR A 79 3.04 -11.89 -21.86
CA THR A 79 2.68 -12.20 -23.25
C THR A 79 3.60 -13.26 -23.87
N ASN A 80 4.86 -13.31 -23.46
CA ASN A 80 5.79 -14.36 -23.88
C ASN A 80 5.63 -15.68 -23.10
N GLY A 81 4.64 -15.78 -22.21
CA GLY A 81 4.31 -16.98 -21.44
C GLY A 81 5.26 -17.28 -20.28
N LEU A 82 6.17 -16.37 -19.91
CA LEU A 82 7.15 -16.61 -18.84
C LEU A 82 6.53 -16.57 -17.44
N LEU A 83 5.38 -15.90 -17.29
CA LEU A 83 4.65 -15.83 -16.01
C LEU A 83 3.59 -16.91 -15.88
N THR A 84 3.23 -17.60 -16.97
CA THR A 84 2.19 -18.64 -16.95
C THR A 84 2.56 -19.77 -16.00
N GLY A 85 1.66 -20.12 -15.07
CA GLY A 85 1.93 -21.20 -14.11
C GLY A 85 2.74 -20.78 -12.89
N THR A 86 3.14 -19.51 -12.78
CA THR A 86 4.08 -19.05 -11.74
C THR A 86 3.36 -18.38 -10.56
N SER A 87 4.02 -18.40 -9.41
CA SER A 87 3.70 -17.53 -8.26
C SER A 87 4.65 -16.34 -8.23
N THR A 88 4.10 -15.14 -8.10
CA THR A 88 4.87 -13.89 -8.10
C THR A 88 4.62 -13.06 -6.84
N ILE A 89 5.59 -12.22 -6.49
CA ILE A 89 5.47 -11.26 -5.39
C ILE A 89 5.88 -9.87 -5.90
N GLU A 90 5.10 -8.83 -5.60
CA GLU A 90 5.55 -7.44 -5.68
C GLU A 90 5.89 -6.90 -4.29
N LEU A 91 7.07 -6.30 -4.15
CA LEU A 91 7.55 -5.64 -2.94
C LEU A 91 7.45 -4.12 -3.06
N GLY A 92 6.84 -3.46 -2.05
CA GLY A 92 6.71 -2.01 -2.04
C GLY A 92 5.82 -1.53 -3.19
N ALA A 93 4.64 -2.12 -3.30
CA ALA A 93 3.79 -2.03 -4.47
C ALA A 93 3.19 -0.64 -4.70
N GLY A 94 3.05 0.18 -3.65
CA GLY A 94 2.32 1.45 -3.76
C GLY A 94 0.90 1.23 -4.29
N CYS A 95 0.57 1.83 -5.44
CA CYS A 95 -0.72 1.62 -6.11
C CYS A 95 -0.91 0.20 -6.71
N GLY A 96 0.17 -0.57 -6.84
CA GLY A 96 0.14 -1.99 -7.23
C GLY A 96 0.13 -2.31 -8.72
N LEU A 97 0.35 -1.32 -9.61
CA LEU A 97 0.20 -1.52 -11.05
C LEU A 97 0.93 -2.77 -11.58
N VAL A 98 2.16 -3.01 -11.12
CA VAL A 98 2.98 -4.13 -11.61
C VAL A 98 2.40 -5.46 -11.15
N GLY A 99 2.00 -5.58 -9.89
CA GLY A 99 1.35 -6.77 -9.34
C GLY A 99 0.01 -7.07 -10.01
N PHE A 100 -0.81 -6.05 -10.29
CA PHE A 100 -2.06 -6.24 -11.01
C PHE A 100 -1.82 -6.71 -12.46
N VAL A 101 -0.82 -6.17 -13.16
CA VAL A 101 -0.43 -6.66 -14.50
C VAL A 101 0.10 -8.09 -14.42
N SER A 102 0.93 -8.42 -13.42
CA SER A 102 1.42 -9.77 -13.17
C SER A 102 0.26 -10.76 -12.99
N ALA A 103 -0.78 -10.38 -12.23
CA ALA A 103 -1.93 -11.24 -11.95
C ALA A 103 -2.75 -11.59 -13.20
N CYS A 104 -2.64 -10.83 -14.29
CA CYS A 104 -3.28 -11.18 -15.56
C CYS A 104 -2.63 -12.38 -16.26
N PHE A 105 -1.40 -12.77 -15.88
CA PHE A 105 -0.65 -13.85 -16.51
C PHE A 105 -0.21 -14.95 -15.55
N ALA A 106 0.12 -14.59 -14.30
CA ALA A 106 0.56 -15.52 -13.27
C ALA A 106 -0.58 -16.40 -12.77
N SER A 107 -0.25 -17.56 -12.22
CA SER A 107 -1.25 -18.39 -11.53
C SER A 107 -1.66 -17.81 -10.20
N HIS A 108 -0.76 -17.05 -9.56
CA HIS A 108 -1.04 -16.36 -8.30
C HIS A 108 -0.06 -15.21 -8.10
N THR A 109 -0.53 -14.04 -7.64
CA THR A 109 0.31 -12.87 -7.35
C THR A 109 0.06 -12.35 -5.93
N ALA A 110 1.08 -12.28 -5.09
CA ALA A 110 1.00 -11.52 -3.85
C ALA A 110 1.51 -10.09 -4.06
N ILE A 111 0.70 -9.10 -3.72
CA ILE A 111 1.05 -7.67 -3.84
C ILE A 111 1.27 -7.15 -2.42
N THR A 112 2.46 -6.61 -2.17
CA THR A 112 2.87 -6.26 -0.80
C THR A 112 3.34 -4.84 -0.63
N ASP A 113 2.98 -4.24 0.51
CA ASP A 113 3.50 -2.94 0.94
C ASP A 113 3.69 -2.91 2.46
N GLY A 114 4.50 -1.98 2.96
CA GLY A 114 4.78 -1.84 4.38
C GLY A 114 3.74 -1.02 5.15
N HIS A 115 3.05 -0.12 4.44
CA HIS A 115 2.18 0.89 5.06
C HIS A 115 0.70 0.49 5.00
N GLU A 116 0.00 0.54 6.13
CA GLU A 116 -1.39 0.05 6.26
C GLU A 116 -2.39 0.83 5.40
N GLU A 117 -2.20 2.14 5.25
CA GLU A 117 -2.99 2.96 4.30
C GLU A 117 -2.82 2.50 2.84
N ILE A 118 -1.64 2.01 2.46
CA ILE A 118 -1.39 1.49 1.11
C ILE A 118 -2.02 0.11 0.95
N ILE A 119 -2.00 -0.72 1.99
CA ILE A 119 -2.74 -1.99 1.99
C ILE A 119 -4.24 -1.74 1.78
N SER A 120 -4.81 -0.76 2.48
CA SER A 120 -6.22 -0.37 2.31
C SER A 120 -6.53 0.14 0.90
N LEU A 121 -5.58 0.85 0.26
CA LEU A 121 -5.70 1.31 -1.12
C LEU A 121 -5.65 0.15 -2.13
N LEU A 122 -4.74 -0.80 -1.91
CA LEU A 122 -4.58 -2.01 -2.71
C LEU A 122 -5.82 -2.90 -2.62
N ASP A 123 -6.37 -3.10 -1.42
CA ASP A 123 -7.60 -3.88 -1.21
C ASP A 123 -8.79 -3.29 -1.99
N ARG A 124 -8.90 -1.95 -2.02
CA ARG A 124 -9.94 -1.29 -2.83
C ARG A 124 -9.74 -1.54 -4.33
N SER A 125 -8.50 -1.60 -4.79
CA SER A 125 -8.15 -1.88 -6.19
C SER A 125 -8.34 -3.37 -6.54
N ALA A 126 -8.16 -4.26 -5.57
CA ALA A 126 -8.44 -5.70 -5.72
C ALA A 126 -9.94 -5.96 -5.80
N ALA A 127 -10.73 -5.28 -4.96
CA ALA A 127 -12.19 -5.43 -4.90
C ALA A 127 -12.91 -5.09 -6.23
N ILE A 128 -12.32 -4.27 -7.09
CA ILE A 128 -12.85 -3.95 -8.42
C ILE A 128 -12.46 -4.98 -9.49
N GLN A 129 -11.54 -5.89 -9.19
CA GLN A 129 -11.02 -6.93 -10.08
C GLN A 129 -10.99 -8.29 -9.37
N PRO A 130 -12.15 -8.80 -8.89
CA PRO A 130 -12.22 -9.97 -8.01
C PRO A 130 -11.79 -11.28 -8.68
N ASP A 131 -11.76 -11.32 -10.02
CA ASP A 131 -11.39 -12.51 -10.79
C ASP A 131 -9.88 -12.67 -10.98
N LEU A 132 -9.08 -11.65 -10.63
CA LEU A 132 -7.63 -11.76 -10.71
C LEU A 132 -7.11 -12.68 -9.58
N PRO A 133 -6.21 -13.62 -9.88
CA PRO A 133 -5.61 -14.51 -8.89
C PRO A 133 -4.54 -13.77 -8.08
N LEU A 134 -4.97 -12.85 -7.22
CA LEU A 134 -4.09 -12.03 -6.41
C LEU A 134 -4.53 -11.95 -4.95
N GLU A 135 -3.58 -11.57 -4.12
CA GLU A 135 -3.79 -11.30 -2.71
C GLU A 135 -2.93 -10.12 -2.25
N ILE A 136 -3.45 -9.36 -1.29
CA ILE A 136 -2.79 -8.19 -0.74
C ILE A 136 -2.25 -8.54 0.64
N HIS A 137 -0.97 -8.24 0.89
CA HIS A 137 -0.33 -8.51 2.17
C HIS A 137 0.49 -7.35 2.67
N ARG A 138 0.44 -7.13 3.99
CA ARG A 138 1.37 -6.20 4.63
C ARG A 138 2.75 -6.85 4.80
N LEU A 139 3.77 -6.22 4.23
CA LEU A 139 5.18 -6.61 4.36
C LEU A 139 6.07 -5.38 4.62
N PRO A 140 6.30 -5.00 5.89
CA PRO A 140 7.18 -3.88 6.22
C PRO A 140 8.63 -4.21 5.90
N TRP A 141 9.37 -3.20 5.44
CA TRP A 141 10.81 -3.31 5.22
C TRP A 141 11.58 -3.33 6.55
N GLY A 142 12.81 -3.84 6.52
CA GLY A 142 13.69 -3.86 7.68
C GLY A 142 13.46 -5.03 8.65
N THR A 143 14.03 -4.96 9.85
CA THR A 143 14.29 -6.15 10.69
C THR A 143 13.08 -6.93 11.19
N ARG A 144 11.85 -6.41 11.01
CA ARG A 144 10.60 -7.04 11.45
C ARG A 144 9.86 -7.78 10.34
N TYR A 145 10.42 -7.90 9.13
CA TYR A 145 9.73 -8.54 7.99
C TYR A 145 9.46 -10.03 8.18
N ARG A 146 10.30 -10.77 8.94
CA ARG A 146 10.28 -12.25 8.95
C ARG A 146 8.92 -12.86 9.25
N GLN A 147 8.21 -12.32 10.24
CA GLN A 147 6.90 -12.82 10.63
C GLN A 147 5.82 -12.57 9.56
N TYR A 148 5.95 -11.50 8.78
CA TYR A 148 5.05 -11.17 7.67
C TYR A 148 5.39 -11.97 6.42
N LEU A 149 6.69 -12.16 6.15
CA LEU A 149 7.16 -12.91 4.98
C LEU A 149 6.69 -14.36 5.03
N CYS A 150 6.71 -15.02 6.19
CA CYS A 150 6.16 -16.38 6.31
C CYS A 150 4.68 -16.42 5.90
N ALA A 151 3.86 -15.47 6.37
CA ALA A 151 2.45 -15.42 6.01
C ALA A 151 2.23 -15.24 4.49
N VAL A 152 3.03 -14.39 3.83
CA VAL A 152 2.99 -14.22 2.37
C VAL A 152 3.43 -15.49 1.64
N LEU A 153 4.49 -16.15 2.11
CA LEU A 153 4.99 -17.36 1.44
C LEU A 153 4.06 -18.56 1.64
N ASP A 154 3.40 -18.65 2.79
CA ASP A 154 2.46 -19.72 3.13
C ASP A 154 1.12 -19.60 2.37
N SER A 155 0.77 -18.39 1.88
CA SER A 155 -0.44 -18.17 1.09
C SER A 155 -0.25 -18.51 -0.40
N LEU A 156 0.99 -18.54 -0.87
CA LEU A 156 1.29 -18.88 -2.25
C LEU A 156 1.17 -20.39 -2.48
N PRO A 157 0.53 -20.82 -3.59
CA PRO A 157 0.35 -22.23 -3.86
C PRO A 157 1.69 -22.94 -4.09
N HIS A 158 2.69 -22.25 -4.63
CA HIS A 158 3.99 -22.77 -5.03
C HIS A 158 5.11 -21.83 -4.56
N SER A 159 6.38 -22.25 -4.69
CA SER A 159 7.51 -21.35 -4.43
C SER A 159 7.44 -20.11 -5.30
N VAL A 160 8.04 -19.00 -4.86
CA VAL A 160 8.07 -17.76 -5.66
C VAL A 160 9.05 -17.91 -6.82
N GLN A 161 8.60 -17.64 -8.04
CA GLN A 161 9.48 -17.62 -9.22
C GLN A 161 9.95 -16.21 -9.56
N PHE A 162 9.08 -15.21 -9.39
CA PHE A 162 9.38 -13.82 -9.72
C PHE A 162 9.11 -12.91 -8.53
N ILE A 163 10.07 -12.01 -8.27
CA ILE A 163 9.94 -10.93 -7.31
C ILE A 163 10.10 -9.62 -8.08
N PHE A 164 9.09 -8.76 -8.01
CA PHE A 164 9.10 -7.43 -8.59
C PHE A 164 9.29 -6.37 -7.50
N GLY A 165 9.94 -5.29 -7.84
CA GLY A 165 10.11 -4.15 -6.97
C GLY A 165 10.63 -2.97 -7.76
N ASN A 166 10.00 -1.83 -7.57
CA ASN A 166 10.49 -0.56 -8.09
C ASN A 166 10.52 0.41 -6.92
N TYR A 167 11.63 1.12 -6.74
CA TYR A 167 11.79 2.07 -5.64
C TYR A 167 12.22 3.41 -6.18
N HIS A 168 11.55 4.46 -5.73
CA HIS A 168 11.99 5.82 -5.95
C HIS A 168 13.00 6.19 -4.86
N ARG A 169 14.27 6.34 -5.23
CA ARG A 169 15.29 6.86 -4.33
C ARG A 169 15.19 8.37 -4.29
N GLU A 170 14.67 8.93 -3.20
CA GLU A 170 14.97 10.32 -2.85
C GLU A 170 16.31 10.35 -2.13
N ASP A 171 17.20 11.28 -2.49
CA ASP A 171 18.59 11.35 -2.01
C ASP A 171 18.77 11.62 -0.51
N ASN A 172 17.71 11.53 0.29
CA ASN A 172 17.72 11.69 1.75
C ASN A 172 17.50 10.37 2.51
N ALA A 173 17.94 9.24 1.94
CA ALA A 173 17.94 7.98 2.67
C ALA A 173 18.73 8.14 3.97
N CYS A 174 18.01 7.98 5.08
CA CYS A 174 18.50 7.81 6.43
C CYS A 174 19.81 7.00 6.40
N VAL A 175 20.93 7.64 6.74
CA VAL A 175 22.15 6.91 7.08
C VAL A 175 21.75 6.02 8.25
N CYS A 176 21.72 4.70 8.03
CA CYS A 176 21.64 3.75 9.13
C CYS A 176 22.74 4.14 10.14
N PRO A 177 22.41 4.53 11.39
CA PRO A 177 23.44 4.76 12.38
C PRO A 177 23.89 3.37 12.82
N ASN A 178 24.80 2.76 12.04
CA ASN A 178 25.68 1.66 12.42
C ASN A 178 26.55 1.26 11.22
N GLU A 179 27.54 2.08 10.93
CA GLU A 179 28.87 1.56 10.62
C GLU A 179 29.82 2.19 11.64
N ALA A 180 30.34 1.33 12.52
CA ALA A 180 31.38 1.64 13.49
C ALA A 180 32.76 1.58 12.82
#